data_AF-V2VSV7-F1
#
_entry.id   AF-V2VSV7-F1
#
_cell.length_a   1.000
_cell.length_b   1.000
_cell.length_c   1.000
_cell.angle_alpha   90.00
_cell.angle_beta   90.00
_cell.angle_gamma   90.00
#
_symmetry.space_group_name_H-M   'P 1'
#
loop_
_entity.id
_entity.type
_entity.pdbx_description
1 polymer ?
#
loop_
_entity_poly.entity_id
_entity_poly.type
_entity_poly.pdbx_seq_one_letter_code
_entity_poly.pdbx_strand_id
1 'polypeptide(L)'
;MRHMFGFTLIEIMVTIAILAILAVAGAAFTRDWVRQAELTKTVSSLDNAINLAKSAAIKNESGFTDNSAVTQVCLNNQVLSVHKSSSSTAANCNSASNYNFDLPSSVQIKDTSGATVQCIAFGHLGSQLSVSPCTSDQVITITNGNLNETYTFN
;
A
#
# COMPACT_ATOMS: atom_id res chain seq x y z
N MET A 1 -52.07 38.65 -13.51
CA MET A 1 -51.08 39.24 -12.57
C MET A 1 -50.11 38.13 -12.19
N ARG A 2 -48.81 38.29 -12.44
CA ARG A 2 -47.81 37.25 -12.19
C ARG A 2 -47.10 37.57 -10.86
N HIS A 3 -47.46 36.87 -9.79
CA HIS A 3 -46.74 36.98 -8.52
C HIS A 3 -45.30 36.49 -8.72
N MET A 4 -44.34 37.40 -8.58
CA MET A 4 -42.93 37.04 -8.44
C MET A 4 -42.75 36.53 -7.01
N PHE A 5 -42.65 35.20 -6.84
CA PHE A 5 -42.26 34.60 -5.58
C PHE A 5 -40.75 34.82 -5.41
N GLY A 6 -40.36 35.66 -4.46
CA GLY A 6 -38.98 35.87 -4.05
C GLY A 6 -38.70 35.13 -2.74
N PHE A 7 -37.47 34.64 -2.57
CA PHE A 7 -37.02 34.05 -1.31
C PHE A 7 -36.99 35.10 -0.19
N THR A 8 -37.48 34.72 1.00
CA THR A 8 -37.43 35.61 2.15
C THR A 8 -36.01 35.65 2.74
N LEU A 9 -35.64 36.77 3.36
CA LEU A 9 -34.30 36.92 3.98
C LEU A 9 -34.05 35.85 5.06
N ILE A 10 -35.08 35.51 5.84
CA ILE A 10 -35.00 34.47 6.87
C ILE A 10 -34.83 33.07 6.28
N GLU A 11 -35.48 32.78 5.16
CA GLU A 11 -35.34 31.49 4.47
C GLU A 11 -33.93 31.28 3.93
N ILE A 12 -33.30 32.34 3.40
CA ILE A 12 -31.88 32.30 3.00
C ILE A 12 -30.97 32.09 4.22
N MET A 13 -31.23 32.73 5.36
CA MET A 13 -30.42 32.51 6.56
C MET A 13 -30.51 31.07 7.08
N VAL A 14 -31.72 30.50 7.15
CA VAL A 14 -31.93 29.13 7.63
C VAL A 14 -31.32 28.11 6.66
N THR A 15 -31.49 28.28 5.36
CA THR A 15 -30.94 27.36 4.36
C THR A 15 -29.40 27.37 4.36
N ILE A 16 -28.77 28.53 4.46
CA ILE A 16 -27.31 28.65 4.59
C ILE A 16 -26.82 27.99 5.89
N ALA A 17 -27.54 28.18 7.01
CA ALA A 17 -27.19 27.56 8.28
C ALA A 17 -27.24 26.02 8.18
N ILE A 18 -28.29 25.46 7.58
CA ILE A 18 -28.42 24.01 7.37
C ILE A 18 -27.33 23.50 6.41
N LEU A 19 -27.06 24.21 5.31
CA LEU A 19 -25.99 23.86 4.37
C LEU A 19 -24.62 23.84 5.04
N ALA A 20 -24.33 24.81 5.91
CA ALA A 20 -23.08 24.86 6.64
C ALA A 20 -22.89 23.64 7.56
N ILE A 21 -23.94 23.24 8.28
CA ILE A 21 -23.92 22.05 9.14
C ILE A 21 -23.67 20.78 8.29
N LEU A 22 -24.39 20.63 7.18
CA LEU A 22 -24.25 19.49 6.27
C LEU A 22 -22.87 19.42 5.62
N ALA A 23 -22.31 20.57 5.22
CA ALA A 23 -20.98 20.64 4.60
C ALA A 23 -19.88 20.18 5.57
N VAL A 24 -19.94 20.60 6.83
CA VAL A 24 -18.96 20.19 7.85
C VAL A 24 -19.07 18.69 8.14
N ALA A 25 -20.30 18.18 8.31
CA ALA A 25 -20.51 16.75 8.54
C ALA A 25 -20.03 15.91 7.34
N GLY A 26 -20.37 16.32 6.12
CA GLY A 26 -19.95 15.63 4.89
C GLY A 26 -18.43 15.59 4.72
N ALA A 27 -17.74 16.69 5.02
CA ALA A 27 -16.28 16.76 4.88
C ALA A 27 -15.53 15.78 5.79
N ALA A 28 -16.03 15.53 7.01
CA ALA A 28 -15.41 14.56 7.92
C ALA A 28 -15.53 13.12 7.38
N PHE A 29 -16.71 12.74 6.92
CA PHE A 29 -16.93 11.40 6.36
C PHE A 29 -16.11 11.12 5.11
N THR A 30 -15.95 12.11 4.22
CA THR A 30 -15.13 11.93 3.02
C THR A 30 -13.67 11.67 3.34
N ARG A 31 -13.12 12.25 4.42
CA ARG A 31 -11.71 12.05 4.81
C ARG A 31 -11.43 10.60 5.22
N ASP A 32 -12.28 10.01 6.05
CA ASP A 32 -12.05 8.63 6.50
C ASP A 32 -12.30 7.62 5.37
N TRP A 33 -13.25 7.90 4.48
CA TRP A 33 -13.45 7.08 3.28
C TRP A 33 -12.23 7.10 2.35
N VAL A 34 -11.60 8.25 2.14
CA VAL A 34 -10.35 8.35 1.37
C VAL A 34 -9.23 7.54 2.02
N ARG A 35 -9.06 7.62 3.36
CA ARG A 35 -8.05 6.82 4.07
C ARG A 35 -8.27 5.32 3.92
N GLN A 36 -9.52 4.87 3.98
CA GLN A 36 -9.84 3.46 3.75
C GLN A 36 -9.53 3.04 2.31
N ALA A 37 -9.85 3.88 1.31
CA ALA A 37 -9.53 3.60 -0.08
C ALA A 37 -8.01 3.50 -0.31
N GLU A 38 -7.23 4.36 0.33
CA GLU A 38 -5.76 4.33 0.32
C GLU A 38 -5.20 3.05 0.95
N LEU A 39 -5.78 2.58 2.06
CA LEU A 39 -5.41 1.31 2.68
C LEU A 39 -5.70 0.13 1.75
N THR A 40 -6.92 0.02 1.22
CA THR A 40 -7.29 -1.04 0.29
C THR A 40 -6.39 -1.06 -0.95
N LYS A 41 -6.06 0.13 -1.50
CA LYS A 41 -5.12 0.24 -2.62
C LYS A 41 -3.73 -0.28 -2.25
N THR A 42 -3.25 0.03 -1.05
CA THR A 42 -1.94 -0.42 -0.57
C THR A 42 -1.92 -1.93 -0.38
N VAL A 43 -2.95 -2.51 0.25
CA VAL A 43 -3.09 -3.97 0.41
C VAL A 43 -3.07 -4.66 -0.94
N SER A 44 -3.87 -4.18 -1.91
CA SER A 44 -3.90 -4.77 -3.25
C SER A 44 -2.58 -4.62 -3.99
N SER A 45 -1.89 -3.48 -3.85
CA SER A 45 -0.58 -3.27 -4.47
C SER A 45 0.49 -4.18 -3.85
N LEU A 46 0.45 -4.39 -2.54
CA LEU A 46 1.34 -5.31 -1.83
C LEU A 46 1.08 -6.75 -2.24
N ASP A 47 -0.18 -7.17 -2.31
CA ASP A 47 -0.57 -8.51 -2.75
C ASP A 47 -0.09 -8.79 -4.18
N ASN A 48 -0.31 -7.85 -5.09
CA ASN A 48 0.18 -7.94 -6.47
C ASN A 48 1.72 -8.02 -6.53
N ALA A 49 2.43 -7.19 -5.75
CA ALA A 49 3.89 -7.19 -5.70
C ALA A 49 4.44 -8.52 -5.17
N ILE A 50 3.84 -9.08 -4.12
CA ILE A 50 4.24 -10.37 -3.53
C ILE A 50 3.94 -11.52 -4.49
N ASN A 51 2.74 -11.58 -5.07
CA ASN A 51 2.38 -12.63 -6.03
C ASN A 51 3.29 -12.62 -7.26
N LEU A 52 3.65 -11.42 -7.74
CA LEU A 52 4.58 -11.25 -8.84
C LEU A 52 6.00 -11.66 -8.47
N ALA A 53 6.47 -11.26 -7.28
CA ALA A 53 7.77 -11.65 -6.76
C ALA A 53 7.87 -13.17 -6.58
N LYS A 54 6.85 -13.82 -6.01
CA LYS A 54 6.77 -15.29 -5.88
C LYS A 54 6.77 -16.00 -7.23
N SER A 55 5.95 -15.54 -8.16
CA SER A 55 5.92 -16.10 -9.53
C SER A 55 7.27 -15.99 -10.21
N ALA A 56 7.92 -14.83 -10.11
CA ALA A 56 9.25 -14.62 -10.67
C ALA A 56 10.33 -15.44 -9.94
N ALA A 57 10.20 -15.65 -8.63
CA ALA A 57 11.11 -16.47 -7.84
C ALA A 57 11.05 -17.94 -8.24
N ILE A 58 9.84 -18.50 -8.40
CA ILE A 58 9.62 -19.88 -8.83
C ILE A 58 10.10 -20.10 -10.27
N LYS A 59 9.91 -19.11 -11.15
CA LYS A 59 10.46 -19.16 -12.51
C LYS A 59 11.98 -19.22 -12.51
N ASN A 60 12.62 -18.61 -11.51
CA ASN A 60 14.06 -18.66 -11.25
C ASN A 60 14.89 -18.53 -12.54
N GLU A 61 14.66 -17.46 -13.30
CA GLU A 61 15.30 -17.25 -14.62
C GLU A 61 16.83 -17.25 -14.53
N SER A 62 17.39 -16.96 -13.34
CA SER A 62 18.83 -16.96 -13.08
C SER A 62 19.40 -18.32 -12.63
N GLY A 63 18.56 -19.31 -12.32
CA GLY A 63 19.00 -20.66 -11.97
C GLY A 63 19.65 -20.83 -10.59
N PHE A 64 19.35 -19.96 -9.62
CA PHE A 64 19.85 -20.11 -8.25
C PHE A 64 19.22 -21.33 -7.57
N THR A 65 20.04 -22.18 -6.95
CA THR A 65 19.57 -23.37 -6.21
C THR A 65 19.92 -23.32 -4.73
N ASP A 66 20.64 -22.28 -4.33
CA ASP A 66 21.03 -21.99 -2.97
C ASP A 66 19.97 -21.14 -2.25
N ASN A 67 20.28 -20.77 -0.99
CA ASN A 67 19.41 -19.95 -0.15
C ASN A 67 19.54 -18.44 -0.44
N SER A 68 19.83 -18.09 -1.69
CA SER A 68 19.93 -16.70 -2.16
C SER A 68 18.57 -16.13 -2.52
N ALA A 69 18.41 -14.82 -2.33
CA ALA A 69 17.22 -14.10 -2.78
C ALA A 69 17.15 -14.10 -4.31
N VAL A 70 16.15 -14.79 -4.87
CA VAL A 70 15.89 -14.81 -6.32
C VAL A 70 15.02 -13.61 -6.71
N THR A 71 14.10 -13.21 -5.83
CA THR A 71 13.36 -11.96 -5.97
C THR A 71 13.24 -11.25 -4.64
N GLN A 72 13.03 -9.94 -4.72
CA GLN A 72 12.87 -9.11 -3.54
C GLN A 72 11.85 -8.01 -3.82
N VAL A 73 10.88 -7.88 -2.92
CA VAL A 73 9.97 -6.74 -2.88
C VAL A 73 10.59 -5.70 -1.96
N CYS A 74 10.79 -4.48 -2.46
CA CYS A 74 11.45 -3.41 -1.75
C CYS A 74 10.50 -2.22 -1.62
N LEU A 75 10.42 -1.67 -0.41
CA LEU A 75 9.66 -0.46 -0.12
C LEU A 75 10.63 0.70 0.04
N ASN A 76 10.57 1.67 -0.87
CA ASN A 76 11.36 2.89 -0.79
C ASN A 76 10.55 4.09 -1.29
N ASN A 77 10.56 5.21 -0.55
CA ASN A 77 9.84 6.44 -0.91
C ASN A 77 8.38 6.23 -1.33
N GLN A 78 7.64 5.37 -0.61
CA GLN A 78 6.27 4.98 -0.94
C GLN A 78 6.09 4.33 -2.32
N VAL A 79 7.14 3.71 -2.84
CA VAL A 79 7.07 2.86 -4.03
C VAL A 79 7.43 1.44 -3.62
N LEU A 80 6.54 0.50 -3.94
CA LEU A 80 6.84 -0.92 -3.89
C LEU A 80 7.48 -1.31 -5.23
N SER A 81 8.69 -1.86 -5.17
CA SER A 81 9.46 -2.27 -6.33
C SER A 81 9.77 -3.76 -6.26
N VAL A 82 9.62 -4.46 -7.38
CA VAL A 82 9.92 -5.89 -7.49
C VAL A 82 11.22 -6.07 -8.27
N HIS A 83 12.21 -6.60 -7.57
CA HIS A 83 13.55 -6.85 -8.09
C HIS A 83 13.73 -8.34 -8.34
N LYS A 84 14.42 -8.68 -9.41
CA LYS A 84 14.81 -10.04 -9.77
C LYS A 84 16.31 -10.18 -9.66
N SER A 85 16.77 -11.40 -9.41
CA SER A 85 18.18 -11.75 -9.52
C SER A 85 18.64 -11.66 -10.97
N SER A 86 19.94 -11.49 -11.14
CA SER A 86 20.62 -11.63 -12.44
C SER A 86 21.39 -12.95 -12.45
N SER A 87 21.91 -13.36 -13.62
CA SER A 87 22.64 -14.63 -13.80
C SER A 87 23.83 -14.88 -12.85
N SER A 88 24.30 -13.86 -12.13
CA SER A 88 25.43 -13.99 -11.19
C SER A 88 25.22 -13.31 -9.83
N THR A 89 24.12 -12.56 -9.64
CA THR A 89 23.90 -11.79 -8.41
C THR A 89 22.46 -11.95 -7.91
N ALA A 90 22.32 -12.23 -6.62
CA ALA A 90 21.03 -12.29 -5.93
C ALA A 90 20.25 -10.97 -6.06
N ALA A 91 18.93 -11.05 -5.99
CA ALA A 91 18.05 -9.89 -5.95
C ALA A 91 18.39 -9.00 -4.75
N ASN A 92 18.39 -7.69 -4.97
CA ASN A 92 18.58 -6.67 -3.95
C ASN A 92 17.79 -5.42 -4.35
N CYS A 93 17.51 -4.52 -3.39
CA CYS A 93 16.73 -3.30 -3.65
C CYS A 93 17.42 -2.25 -4.54
N ASN A 94 18.70 -2.45 -4.87
CA ASN A 94 19.47 -1.57 -5.73
C ASN A 94 19.56 -2.10 -7.17
N SER A 95 19.08 -3.32 -7.41
CA SER A 95 18.98 -3.92 -8.74
C SER A 95 17.96 -3.17 -9.61
N ALA A 96 17.90 -3.53 -10.89
CA ALA A 96 16.86 -3.00 -11.77
C ALA A 96 15.48 -3.47 -11.29
N SER A 97 14.62 -2.49 -10.99
CA SER A 97 13.21 -2.76 -10.70
C SER A 97 12.50 -3.17 -11.98
N ASN A 98 11.74 -4.27 -11.91
CA ASN A 98 10.98 -4.80 -13.03
C ASN A 98 9.53 -4.31 -13.01
N TYR A 99 9.02 -4.05 -11.81
CA TYR A 99 7.65 -3.63 -11.57
C TYR A 99 7.61 -2.67 -10.39
N ASN A 100 6.82 -1.61 -10.53
CA ASN A 100 6.69 -0.57 -9.52
C ASN A 100 5.20 -0.32 -9.24
N PHE A 101 4.87 -0.13 -7.97
CA PHE A 101 3.54 0.24 -7.51
C PHE A 101 3.64 1.45 -6.59
N ASP A 102 2.97 2.53 -6.95
CA ASP A 102 2.94 3.76 -6.14
C ASP A 102 1.93 3.64 -5.00
N LEU A 103 2.42 3.88 -3.79
CA LEU A 103 1.61 3.92 -2.58
C LEU A 103 1.25 5.37 -2.20
N PRO A 104 0.10 5.57 -1.54
CA PRO A 104 -0.24 6.86 -0.97
C PRO A 104 0.77 7.27 0.12
N SER A 105 1.15 8.55 0.14
CA SER A 105 2.14 9.12 1.10
C SER A 105 1.74 9.02 2.58
N SER A 106 0.43 8.88 2.85
CA SER A 106 -0.19 8.76 4.17
C SER A 106 -0.05 7.38 4.80
N VAL A 107 0.30 6.36 4.02
CA VAL A 107 0.28 4.96 4.44
C VAL A 107 1.66 4.51 4.94
N GLN A 108 1.68 3.80 6.07
CA GLN A 108 2.87 3.18 6.63
C GLN A 108 2.71 1.66 6.70
N ILE A 109 3.73 0.94 6.26
CA ILE A 109 3.80 -0.52 6.29
C ILE A 109 4.78 -0.93 7.39
N LYS A 110 4.30 -1.68 8.38
CA LYS A 110 5.06 -2.08 9.57
C LYS A 110 5.05 -3.60 9.73
N ASP A 111 6.14 -4.15 10.24
CA ASP A 111 6.19 -5.57 10.63
C ASP A 111 5.55 -5.80 12.02
N THR A 112 5.63 -7.02 12.55
CA THR A 112 5.02 -7.37 13.85
C THR A 112 5.70 -6.69 15.04
N SER A 113 6.96 -6.27 14.90
CA SER A 113 7.70 -5.47 15.89
C SER A 113 7.35 -3.97 15.83
N GLY A 114 6.59 -3.55 14.82
CA GLY A 114 6.20 -2.16 14.60
C GLY A 114 7.23 -1.34 13.81
N ALA A 115 8.30 -1.97 13.32
CA ALA A 115 9.32 -1.34 12.48
C ALA A 115 8.85 -1.20 11.04
N THR A 116 9.30 -0.16 10.31
CA THR A 116 8.96 0.01 8.89
C THR A 116 9.63 -1.06 8.04
N VAL A 117 8.83 -1.83 7.31
CA VAL A 117 9.31 -2.89 6.41
C VAL A 117 10.14 -2.26 5.28
N GLN A 118 11.39 -2.67 5.16
CA GLN A 118 12.27 -2.22 4.06
C GLN A 118 12.14 -3.12 2.83
N CYS A 119 12.09 -4.43 3.05
CA CYS A 119 11.96 -5.41 1.99
C CYS A 119 11.46 -6.77 2.46
N ILE A 120 11.06 -7.60 1.50
CA ILE A 120 10.66 -9.00 1.65
C ILE A 120 11.39 -9.79 0.57
N ALA A 121 12.17 -10.81 0.94
CA ALA A 121 12.95 -11.61 0.00
C ALA A 121 12.34 -12.99 -0.22
N PHE A 122 12.41 -13.51 -1.45
CA PHE A 122 11.93 -14.84 -1.81
C PHE A 122 13.04 -15.68 -2.46
N GLY A 123 13.08 -16.96 -2.10
CA GLY A 123 14.01 -17.95 -2.66
C GLY A 123 13.47 -18.64 -3.90
N HIS A 124 14.27 -19.52 -4.49
CA HIS A 124 13.93 -20.22 -5.74
C HIS A 124 12.66 -21.10 -5.67
N LEU A 125 12.19 -21.44 -4.48
CA LEU A 125 10.93 -22.18 -4.25
C LEU A 125 9.71 -21.26 -4.03
N GLY A 126 9.90 -19.94 -4.09
CA GLY A 126 8.84 -18.96 -3.76
C GLY A 126 8.59 -18.80 -2.25
N SER A 127 9.37 -19.47 -1.39
CA SER A 127 9.35 -19.28 0.06
C SER A 127 10.03 -17.98 0.46
N GLN A 128 9.52 -17.33 1.51
CA GLN A 128 10.17 -16.16 2.11
C GLN A 128 11.52 -16.57 2.72
N LEU A 129 12.54 -15.74 2.51
CA LEU A 129 13.88 -15.93 3.06
C LEU A 129 14.17 -14.91 4.16
N SER A 130 14.89 -15.36 5.19
CA SER A 130 15.41 -14.50 6.25
C SER A 130 16.75 -13.90 5.82
N VAL A 131 16.72 -12.79 5.08
CA VAL A 131 17.91 -12.08 4.59
C VAL A 131 17.89 -10.65 5.11
N SER A 132 18.93 -10.21 5.80
CA SER A 132 19.03 -8.82 6.26
C SER A 132 19.22 -7.88 5.05
N PRO A 133 18.52 -6.71 4.98
CA PRO A 133 17.65 -6.10 5.99
C PRO A 133 16.15 -6.40 5.82
N CYS A 134 15.78 -7.44 5.08
CA CYS A 134 14.38 -7.79 4.83
C CYS A 134 13.71 -8.43 6.03
N THR A 135 12.41 -8.16 6.17
CA THR A 135 11.62 -8.78 7.22
C THR A 135 11.42 -10.26 6.92
N SER A 136 11.49 -11.07 7.98
CA SER A 136 11.12 -12.47 7.99
C SER A 136 9.68 -12.69 8.47
N ASP A 137 8.98 -11.61 8.83
CA ASP A 137 7.59 -11.70 9.28
C ASP A 137 6.68 -11.99 8.09
N GLN A 138 5.75 -12.91 8.29
CA GLN A 138 4.67 -13.24 7.34
C GLN A 138 3.43 -12.36 7.54
N VAL A 139 3.42 -11.55 8.61
CA VAL A 139 2.32 -10.67 8.99
C VAL A 139 2.83 -9.24 8.94
N ILE A 140 2.13 -8.40 8.18
CA ILE A 140 2.45 -7.00 8.00
C ILE A 140 1.22 -6.18 8.36
N THR A 141 1.42 -5.11 9.14
CA THR A 141 0.36 -4.15 9.47
C THR A 141 0.52 -2.90 8.63
N ILE A 142 -0.54 -2.54 7.93
CA ILE A 142 -0.63 -1.35 7.10
C ILE A 142 -1.47 -0.34 7.85
N THR A 143 -0.99 0.88 8.01
CA THR A 143 -1.62 1.92 8.84
C THR A 143 -1.79 3.22 8.05
N ASN A 144 -2.92 3.90 8.23
CA ASN A 144 -3.22 5.21 7.66
C ASN A 144 -3.99 6.05 8.70
N GLY A 145 -3.27 6.92 9.42
CA GLY A 145 -3.83 7.66 10.55
C GLY A 145 -4.32 6.72 11.64
N ASN A 146 -5.63 6.71 11.88
CA ASN A 146 -6.27 5.89 12.93
C ASN A 146 -6.75 4.52 12.42
N LEU A 147 -6.66 4.27 11.12
CA LEU A 147 -7.09 3.02 10.50
C LEU A 147 -5.89 2.09 10.32
N ASN A 148 -6.12 0.80 10.55
CA ASN A 148 -5.12 -0.24 10.34
C ASN A 148 -5.75 -1.45 9.66
N GLU A 149 -4.95 -2.15 8.88
CA GLU A 149 -5.29 -3.41 8.21
C GLU A 149 -4.11 -4.34 8.35
N THR A 150 -4.37 -5.61 8.62
CA THR A 150 -3.32 -6.63 8.72
C THR A 150 -3.35 -7.51 7.48
N TYR A 151 -2.19 -7.69 6.85
CA TYR A 151 -2.01 -8.54 5.69
C TYR A 151 -1.07 -9.69 6.06
N THR A 152 -1.54 -10.91 5.85
CA THR A 152 -0.77 -12.13 6.10
C THR A 152 -0.53 -12.84 4.78
N PHE A 153 0.70 -13.24 4.52
CA PHE A 153 1.07 -14.01 3.33
C PHE A 153 1.83 -15.27 3.71
N ASN A 154 1.55 -16.37 2.98
CA ASN A 154 2.15 -17.69 3.12
C ASN A 154 3.12 -17.94 1.98
#